data_AF-A0AAJ2SFW5-F1
#
_entry.id   AF-A0AAJ2SFW5-F1
#
_cell.length_a   1.000
_cell.length_b   1.000
_cell.length_c   1.000
_cell.angle_alpha   90.00
_cell.angle_beta   90.00
_cell.angle_gamma   90.00
#
_symmetry.space_group_name_H-M   'P 1'
#
loop_
_entity.id
_entity.type
_entity.pdbx_description
1 polymer ?
#
loop_
_entity_poly.entity_id
_entity_poly.type
_entity_poly.pdbx_seq_one_letter_code
_entity_poly.pdbx_strand_id
1 'polypeptide(L)'
;MSYFNRRGIFLQKLGPTVVDPDEVLVSMQFALKESGWDQQNEAPTEALLDSTTIIASSYDGGQSFSIANINKDVDDDRDIDEDDKAKLLALAKAYASITSP
;
A
#
# COMPACT_ATOMS: atom_id res chain seq x y z
N MET A 1 -0.11 28.72 5.14
CA MET A 1 1.00 27.77 5.35
C MET A 1 0.44 26.38 5.06
N SER A 2 0.97 25.63 4.09
CA SER A 2 0.53 24.23 3.91
C SER A 2 1.14 23.38 5.01
N TYR A 3 0.35 22.47 5.55
CA TYR A 3 0.80 21.50 6.54
C TYR A 3 1.35 20.27 5.82
N PHE A 4 2.41 19.70 6.38
CA PHE A 4 3.12 18.48 5.98
C PHE A 4 2.36 17.55 5.02
N ASN A 5 2.99 17.21 3.89
CA ASN A 5 2.60 16.08 3.06
C ASN A 5 2.53 14.82 3.92
N ARG A 6 1.33 14.26 4.12
CA ARG A 6 1.15 13.01 4.85
C ARG A 6 1.08 11.88 3.85
N ARG A 7 2.05 10.96 3.93
CA ARG A 7 2.01 9.66 3.26
C ARG A 7 1.18 8.72 4.13
N GLY A 8 0.00 8.32 3.66
CA GLY A 8 -0.80 7.28 4.27
C GLY A 8 -0.55 5.94 3.57
N ILE A 9 -0.50 4.86 4.35
CA ILE A 9 -0.46 3.50 3.84
C ILE A 9 -1.64 2.75 4.44
N PHE A 10 -2.47 2.15 3.58
CA PHE A 10 -3.56 1.29 3.99
C PHE A 10 -3.28 -0.13 3.52
N LEU A 11 -3.24 -1.07 4.46
CA LEU A 11 -3.00 -2.49 4.20
C LEU A 11 -4.28 -3.24 4.52
N GLN A 12 -4.73 -4.08 3.59
CA GLN A 12 -5.89 -4.94 3.77
C GLN A 12 -5.55 -6.36 3.31
N LYS A 13 -5.75 -7.33 4.21
CA LYS A 13 -5.64 -8.75 3.91
C LYS A 13 -7.01 -9.24 3.46
N LEU A 14 -7.08 -9.82 2.27
CA LEU A 14 -8.24 -10.54 1.78
C LEU A 14 -7.96 -12.03 1.99
N GLY A 15 -8.85 -12.68 2.74
CA GLY A 15 -8.75 -14.09 3.06
C GLY A 15 -9.09 -14.98 1.86
N PRO A 16 -8.87 -16.30 2.01
CA PRO A 16 -9.07 -17.27 0.94
C PRO A 16 -10.48 -17.23 0.39
N THR A 17 -10.58 -17.39 -0.92
CA THR A 17 -11.86 -17.49 -1.60
C THR A 17 -12.37 -18.93 -1.55
N VAL A 18 -13.67 -19.15 -1.76
CA VAL A 18 -14.23 -20.51 -1.80
C VAL A 18 -13.65 -21.35 -2.95
N VAL A 19 -13.06 -20.69 -3.95
CA VAL A 19 -12.48 -21.31 -5.15
C VAL A 19 -11.02 -21.69 -4.93
N ASP A 20 -10.27 -20.92 -4.13
CA ASP A 20 -8.89 -21.20 -3.78
C ASP A 20 -8.64 -21.00 -2.28
N PRO A 21 -8.62 -22.10 -1.50
CA PRO A 21 -8.46 -22.06 -0.05
C PRO A 21 -7.04 -21.64 0.40
N ASP A 22 -6.05 -21.69 -0.50
CA ASP A 22 -4.67 -21.32 -0.21
C ASP A 22 -4.34 -19.90 -0.74
N GLU A 23 -5.31 -19.23 -1.36
CA GLU A 23 -5.17 -17.86 -1.85
C GLU A 23 -5.14 -16.86 -0.68
N VAL A 24 -4.11 -16.02 -0.66
CA VAL A 24 -4.02 -14.86 0.24
C VAL A 24 -3.66 -13.64 -0.59
N LEU A 25 -4.53 -12.63 -0.57
CA LEU A 25 -4.24 -11.36 -1.23
C LEU A 25 -3.97 -10.28 -0.18
N VAL A 26 -2.95 -9.48 -0.41
CA VAL A 26 -2.67 -8.27 0.38
C VAL A 26 -2.77 -7.07 -0.55
N SER A 27 -3.80 -6.25 -0.31
CA SER A 27 -3.98 -4.96 -0.97
C SER A 27 -3.25 -3.88 -0.18
N MET A 28 -2.35 -3.18 -0.85
CA MET A 28 -1.52 -2.12 -0.28
C MET A 28 -1.82 -0.82 -1.04
N GLN A 29 -2.45 0.13 -0.36
CA GLN A 29 -2.77 1.43 -0.95
C GLN A 29 -1.89 2.51 -0.33
N PHE A 30 -1.09 3.14 -1.18
CA PHE A 30 -0.25 4.28 -0.85
C PHE A 30 -0.99 5.54 -1.29
N ALA A 31 -1.21 6.47 -0.37
CA ALA A 31 -1.89 7.72 -0.64
C ALA A 31 -1.04 8.91 -0.17
N LEU A 32 -0.82 9.86 -1.06
CA LEU A 32 -0.20 11.14 -0.73
C LEU A 32 -1.30 12.18 -0.60
N LYS A 33 -1.41 12.77 0.58
CA LYS A 33 -2.34 13.87 0.84
C LYS A 33 -1.60 15.16 1.15
N GLU A 34 -2.13 16.26 0.62
CA GLU A 34 -1.75 17.61 0.99
C GLU A 34 -2.83 18.23 1.87
N SER A 35 -2.42 18.77 3.02
CA SER A 35 -3.31 19.49 3.92
C SER A 35 -3.10 20.99 3.73
N GLY A 36 -4.18 21.68 3.34
CA GLY A 36 -4.23 23.11 3.13
C GLY A 36 -5.18 23.83 4.08
N TRP A 37 -5.26 25.14 3.90
CA TRP A 37 -6.24 25.99 4.55
C TRP A 37 -6.96 26.79 3.47
N ASP A 38 -8.29 26.65 3.39
CA ASP A 38 -9.12 27.48 2.53
C ASP A 38 -9.47 28.76 3.28
N GLN A 39 -8.90 29.87 2.80
CA GLN A 39 -9.12 31.19 3.40
C GLN A 39 -10.54 31.72 3.18
N GLN A 40 -11.25 31.27 2.14
CA GLN A 40 -12.59 31.75 1.82
C GLN A 40 -13.67 31.04 2.64
N ASN A 41 -13.45 29.77 2.96
CA ASN A 41 -14.36 28.97 3.78
C ASN A 41 -13.91 28.85 5.26
N GLU A 42 -12.79 29.47 5.62
CA GLU A 42 -12.16 29.39 6.96
C GLU A 42 -12.06 27.95 7.47
N ALA A 43 -11.70 27.03 6.57
CA ALA A 43 -11.74 25.59 6.83
C ALA A 43 -10.45 24.89 6.40
N PRO A 44 -10.04 23.82 7.10
CA PRO A 44 -8.95 22.96 6.62
C PRO A 44 -9.40 22.21 5.36
N THR A 45 -8.48 22.07 4.40
CA THR A 45 -8.70 21.29 3.18
C THR A 45 -7.75 20.10 3.12
N GLU A 46 -8.24 18.98 2.60
CA GLU A 46 -7.40 17.84 2.24
C GLU A 46 -7.52 17.58 0.74
N ALA A 47 -6.40 17.50 0.04
CA ALA A 47 -6.33 17.10 -1.36
C ALA A 47 -5.55 15.79 -1.48
N LEU A 48 -6.10 14.81 -2.22
CA LEU A 48 -5.39 13.60 -2.60
C LEU A 48 -4.51 13.94 -3.80
N LEU A 49 -3.19 13.99 -3.60
CA LEU A 49 -2.22 14.29 -4.65
C LEU A 49 -1.93 13.07 -5.52
N ASP A 50 -1.80 11.90 -4.88
CA ASP A 50 -1.47 10.65 -5.55
C ASP A 50 -2.08 9.48 -4.78
N SER A 51 -2.52 8.46 -5.51
CA SER A 51 -2.90 7.18 -4.92
C SER A 51 -2.50 6.04 -5.83
N THR A 52 -1.74 5.10 -5.28
CA THR A 52 -1.32 3.89 -5.95
C THR A 52 -1.77 2.69 -5.14
N THR A 53 -2.37 1.71 -5.80
CA THR A 53 -2.76 0.44 -5.20
C THR A 53 -1.92 -0.67 -5.79
N ILE A 54 -1.31 -1.47 -4.92
CA ILE A 54 -0.48 -2.62 -5.25
C ILE A 54 -1.12 -3.84 -4.61
N ILE A 55 -1.31 -4.90 -5.40
CA ILE A 55 -1.86 -6.17 -4.92
C ILE A 55 -0.74 -7.20 -4.95
N ALA A 56 -0.46 -7.79 -3.79
CA ALA A 56 0.38 -8.96 -3.67
C ALA A 56 -0.50 -10.20 -3.52
N SER A 57 -0.30 -11.20 -4.36
CA SER A 57 -1.02 -12.47 -4.32
C SER A 57 -0.10 -13.62 -3.90
N SER A 58 -0.64 -14.47 -3.04
CA SER A 58 -0.04 -15.73 -2.62
C SER A 58 -1.04 -16.85 -2.91
N TYR A 59 -0.52 -17.99 -3.35
CA TYR A 59 -1.27 -19.21 -3.64
C TYR A 59 -0.74 -20.41 -2.85
N ASP A 60 0.01 -20.13 -1.78
CA ASP A 60 0.65 -21.13 -0.91
C ASP A 60 0.33 -20.89 0.58
N GLY A 61 -0.84 -20.30 0.85
CA GLY A 61 -1.30 -20.00 2.21
C GLY A 61 -0.59 -18.81 2.85
N GLY A 62 0.00 -17.90 2.06
CA GLY A 62 0.71 -16.72 2.54
C GLY A 62 2.20 -16.94 2.82
N GLN A 63 2.83 -17.99 2.28
CA GLN A 63 4.26 -18.27 2.49
C GLN A 63 5.14 -17.48 1.51
N SER A 64 4.72 -17.38 0.25
CA SER A 64 5.33 -16.58 -0.80
C SER A 64 4.28 -15.69 -1.45
N PHE A 65 4.71 -14.47 -1.78
CA PHE A 65 3.87 -13.48 -2.45
C PHE A 65 4.48 -13.14 -3.81
N SER A 66 3.63 -12.74 -4.73
CA SER A 66 3.98 -12.24 -6.05
C SER A 66 3.23 -10.94 -6.33
N ILE A 67 3.88 -10.00 -7.00
CA ILE A 67 3.30 -8.72 -7.43
C ILE A 67 3.44 -8.65 -8.94
N ALA A 68 2.33 -8.43 -9.64
CA ALA A 68 2.33 -8.41 -11.10
C ALA A 68 2.99 -7.16 -11.68
N ASN A 69 2.71 -5.99 -11.11
CA ASN A 69 3.24 -4.70 -11.57
C ASN A 69 3.67 -3.83 -10.39
N ILE A 70 4.85 -3.22 -10.52
CA ILE A 70 5.34 -2.19 -9.61
C ILE A 70 5.55 -0.93 -10.43
N ASN A 71 4.99 0.16 -9.93
CA ASN A 71 5.02 1.47 -10.56
C ASN A 71 5.29 2.57 -9.53
N LYS A 72 5.85 2.20 -8.38
CA LYS A 72 6.11 3.10 -7.26
C LYS A 72 7.44 2.74 -6.62
N ASP A 73 8.31 3.73 -6.54
CA ASP A 73 9.47 3.76 -5.65
C ASP A 73 8.96 3.78 -4.20
N VAL A 74 9.35 2.78 -3.41
CA VAL A 74 8.96 2.62 -2.01
C VAL A 74 10.12 2.78 -1.04
N ASP A 75 11.34 2.93 -1.52
CA ASP A 75 12.54 3.03 -0.70
C ASP A 75 13.33 4.33 -0.81
N ASP A 76 12.83 5.26 -1.63
CA ASP A 76 13.30 6.64 -1.79
C ASP A 76 14.66 6.74 -2.51
N ASP A 77 15.03 5.74 -3.30
CA ASP A 77 16.26 5.75 -4.12
C ASP A 77 16.12 6.44 -5.49
N ARG A 78 14.87 6.74 -5.89
CA ARG A 78 14.45 7.40 -7.14
C ARG A 78 14.48 6.53 -8.39
N ASP A 79 14.57 5.23 -8.25
CA ASP A 79 14.32 4.28 -9.32
C ASP A 79 13.17 3.31 -8.98
N ILE A 80 12.79 2.49 -9.95
CA ILE A 80 11.80 1.44 -9.74
C ILE A 80 12.47 0.15 -10.18
N ASP A 81 12.81 -0.70 -9.21
CA ASP A 81 13.61 -1.89 -9.47
C ASP A 81 13.11 -3.14 -8.70
N GLU A 82 13.94 -4.18 -8.66
CA GLU A 82 13.62 -5.41 -7.94
C GLU A 82 13.80 -5.29 -6.41
N ASP A 83 14.53 -4.29 -5.92
CA ASP A 83 14.67 -4.02 -4.49
C ASP A 83 13.37 -3.40 -3.92
N ASP A 84 12.72 -2.50 -4.67
CA ASP A 84 11.35 -2.05 -4.36
C ASP A 84 10.37 -3.22 -4.23
N LYS A 85 10.45 -4.13 -5.20
CA LYS A 85 9.64 -5.35 -5.22
C LYS A 85 9.88 -6.21 -4.00
N ALA A 86 11.15 -6.43 -3.65
CA ALA A 86 11.52 -7.22 -2.48
C ALA A 86 10.95 -6.60 -1.20
N LYS A 87 10.96 -5.27 -1.06
CA LYS A 87 10.39 -4.56 0.08
C LYS A 87 8.87 -4.68 0.16
N LEU A 88 8.18 -4.52 -0.96
CA LEU A 88 6.72 -4.70 -1.04
C LEU A 88 6.30 -6.14 -0.71
N LEU A 89 7.04 -7.13 -1.22
CA LEU A 89 6.80 -8.54 -0.92
C LEU A 89 7.05 -8.85 0.55
N ALA A 90 8.13 -8.32 1.13
CA ALA A 90 8.42 -8.46 2.55
C ALA A 90 7.33 -7.82 3.41
N LEU A 91 6.83 -6.64 3.03
CA LEU A 91 5.72 -5.96 3.70
C LEU A 91 4.43 -6.78 3.64
N ALA A 92 4.06 -7.27 2.45
CA ALA A 92 2.88 -8.11 2.26
C ALA A 92 2.95 -9.39 3.10
N LYS A 93 4.11 -10.05 3.11
CA LYS A 93 4.36 -11.24 3.91
C LYS A 93 4.28 -10.96 5.41
N ALA A 94 4.94 -9.90 5.87
CA ALA A 94 4.91 -9.49 7.27
C ALA A 94 3.46 -9.20 7.70
N TYR A 95 2.73 -8.40 6.93
CA TYR A 95 1.34 -8.05 7.22
C TYR A 95 0.41 -9.28 7.19
N ALA A 96 0.55 -10.16 6.19
CA ALA A 96 -0.23 -11.39 6.11
C ALA A 96 0.02 -12.35 7.29
N SER A 97 1.22 -12.33 7.86
CA SER A 97 1.61 -13.12 9.03
C SER A 97 1.08 -12.58 10.35
N ILE A 98 0.61 -11.31 10.39
CA ILE A 98 -0.04 -10.74 11.56
C ILE A 98 -1.38 -11.46 11.74
N THR A 99 -1.39 -12.41 12.67
CA THR A 99 -2.52 -13.28 12.99
C THR A 99 -3.42 -12.71 14.09
N SER A 100 -3.00 -11.62 14.74
CA SER A 100 -3.83 -10.84 15.68
C SER A 100 -3.62 -9.35 15.44
N PRO A 101 -4.68 -8.58 15.17
CA PRO A 101 -4.63 -7.11 15.18
C PRO A 101 -4.36 -6.55 16.57
#